data_AF-A0A1F3LP48-F1
#
_entry.id   AF-A0A1F3LP48-F1
#
_cell.length_a   1.000
_cell.length_b   1.000
_cell.length_c   1.000
_cell.angle_alpha   90.00
_cell.angle_beta   90.00
_cell.angle_gamma   90.00
#
_symmetry.space_group_name_H-M   'P 1'
#
loop_
_entity.id
_entity.type
_entity.pdbx_description
1 polymer ?
#
loop_
_entity_poly.entity_id
_entity_poly.type
_entity_poly.pdbx_seq_one_letter_code
_entity_poly.pdbx_strand_id
1 'polypeptide(L)'
;MKRLVIILCFILFGLLGYSQVSNVAEYRIANATTAFGKNIPVGTKVYNIATGDYLVCTTATASTGTLTTASANFTKINADTSATNEIEVSDETYSSANFNGGTAQAVSHDDFYDFNHTADTDDDGLANKVDLSSAGLVKTAADGTLSLAVLGTDYIALEVDASVSNEGNLTVTPGTASTSVLHSNSNGSTDVTIEVGSGLGISESGNTITITNSVTGKTSSTEKFEEDDGTPTAHSLAHTAITAQGCRVSLNGATLNPTDYTLTTTTITLNSPVYQYDAVVITYYY
;
A
#
# COMPACT_ATOMS: atom_id res chain seq x y z
N MET A 1 91.85 -81.35 14.57
CA MET A 1 91.85 -79.87 14.67
C MET A 1 91.09 -79.16 13.54
N LYS A 2 91.25 -79.54 12.26
CA LYS A 2 90.59 -78.83 11.12
C LYS A 2 89.04 -78.78 11.17
N ARG A 3 88.37 -79.81 11.72
CA ARG A 3 86.90 -79.82 11.84
C ARG A 3 86.35 -78.92 12.96
N LEU A 4 87.16 -78.64 14.00
CA LEU A 4 86.75 -77.77 15.12
C LEU A 4 86.77 -76.29 14.71
N VAL A 5 87.73 -75.88 13.88
CA VAL A 5 87.87 -74.50 13.38
C VAL A 5 86.70 -74.11 12.48
N ILE A 6 86.22 -75.02 11.63
CA ILE A 6 85.08 -74.77 10.73
C ILE A 6 83.77 -74.57 11.53
N ILE A 7 83.56 -75.35 12.60
CA ILE A 7 82.39 -75.21 13.47
C ILE A 7 82.46 -73.89 14.25
N LEU A 8 83.64 -73.49 14.73
CA LEU A 8 83.82 -72.21 15.42
C LEU A 8 83.55 -71.02 14.48
N CYS A 9 83.98 -71.10 13.22
CA CYS A 9 83.67 -70.09 12.21
C CYS A 9 82.16 -70.03 11.90
N PHE A 10 81.47 -71.18 11.80
CA PHE A 10 80.02 -71.19 11.57
C PHE A 10 79.21 -70.62 12.74
N ILE A 11 79.65 -70.85 13.98
CA ILE A 11 79.01 -70.26 15.17
C ILE A 11 79.25 -68.75 15.21
N LEU A 12 80.46 -68.28 14.84
CA LEU A 12 80.77 -66.86 14.80
C LEU A 12 79.97 -66.13 13.70
N PHE A 13 79.81 -66.73 12.52
CA PHE A 13 78.96 -66.16 11.46
C PHE A 13 77.46 -66.24 11.76
N GLY A 14 77.01 -67.29 12.46
CA GLY A 14 75.61 -67.42 12.89
C GLY A 14 75.21 -66.40 13.96
N LEU A 15 76.13 -66.03 14.86
CA LEU A 15 75.87 -65.03 15.91
C LEU A 15 75.93 -63.58 15.41
N LEU A 16 76.64 -63.32 14.31
CA LEU A 16 76.70 -61.98 13.68
C LEU A 16 75.51 -61.70 12.74
N GLY A 17 74.65 -62.69 12.47
CA GLY A 17 73.54 -62.59 11.52
C GLY A 17 72.17 -62.24 12.12
N TYR A 18 72.02 -62.19 13.44
CA TYR A 18 70.76 -61.74 14.04
C TYR A 18 70.68 -60.21 13.98
N SER A 19 70.02 -59.70 12.93
CA SER A 19 69.48 -58.34 12.92
C SER A 19 68.57 -58.21 14.13
N GLN A 20 69.03 -57.49 15.16
CA GLN A 20 68.18 -57.13 16.29
C GLN A 20 67.04 -56.28 15.74
N VAL A 21 65.81 -56.79 15.84
CA VAL A 21 64.60 -55.99 15.66
C VAL A 21 64.71 -54.85 16.65
N SER A 22 65.08 -53.66 16.18
CA SER A 22 65.17 -52.49 17.05
C SER A 22 63.79 -52.22 17.60
N ASN A 23 63.65 -52.18 18.93
CA ASN A 23 62.42 -51.78 19.60
C ASN A 23 62.09 -50.33 19.21
N VAL A 24 61.30 -50.16 18.16
CA VAL A 24 60.70 -48.87 17.78
C VAL A 24 59.70 -48.51 18.87
N ALA A 25 59.88 -47.33 19.47
CA ALA A 25 59.00 -46.82 20.52
C ALA A 25 58.47 -45.43 20.17
N GLU A 26 57.53 -44.95 20.98
CA GLU A 26 57.19 -43.53 21.04
C GLU A 26 57.85 -42.93 22.29
N TYR A 27 58.49 -41.79 22.10
CA TYR A 27 59.24 -41.09 23.13
C TYR A 27 58.78 -39.65 23.22
N ARG A 28 58.68 -39.11 24.43
CA ARG A 28 58.30 -37.72 24.68
C ARG A 28 59.48 -37.00 25.30
N ILE A 29 59.83 -35.84 24.76
CA ILE A 29 60.85 -34.95 25.31
C ILE A 29 60.25 -33.58 25.62
N ALA A 30 60.78 -32.91 26.64
CA ALA A 30 60.25 -31.62 27.06
C ALA A 30 60.43 -30.54 25.98
N ASN A 31 61.60 -30.49 25.35
CA ASN A 31 61.95 -29.53 24.30
C ASN A 31 63.07 -30.07 23.39
N ALA A 32 63.42 -29.32 22.34
CA ALA A 32 64.42 -29.74 21.36
C ALA A 32 65.85 -29.91 21.91
N THR A 33 66.18 -29.28 23.05
CA THR A 33 67.50 -29.38 23.70
C THR A 33 67.59 -30.48 24.75
N THR A 34 66.48 -31.18 25.03
CA THR A 34 66.44 -32.29 25.98
C THR A 34 67.21 -33.50 25.40
N ALA A 35 68.20 -34.00 26.14
CA ALA A 35 68.92 -35.21 25.75
C ALA A 35 67.99 -36.44 25.76
N PHE A 36 68.14 -37.34 24.79
CA PHE A 36 67.27 -38.49 24.68
C PHE A 36 67.36 -39.46 25.87
N GLY A 37 68.51 -39.53 26.54
CA GLY A 37 68.74 -40.39 27.71
C GLY A 37 68.82 -41.89 27.41
N LYS A 38 68.47 -42.29 26.18
CA LYS A 38 68.61 -43.63 25.63
C LYS A 38 68.90 -43.54 24.13
N ASN A 39 69.60 -44.54 23.59
CA ASN A 39 69.79 -44.60 22.14
C ASN A 39 68.42 -44.69 21.46
N ILE A 40 68.23 -43.93 20.39
CA ILE A 40 66.99 -43.84 19.62
C ILE A 40 67.20 -44.64 18.33
N PRO A 41 66.59 -45.83 18.20
CA PRO A 41 66.64 -46.58 16.95
C PRO A 41 65.87 -45.89 15.82
N VAL A 42 66.25 -46.20 14.59
CA VAL A 42 65.50 -45.82 13.38
C VAL A 42 64.05 -46.29 13.51
N GLY A 43 63.11 -45.44 13.13
CA GLY A 43 61.66 -45.64 13.23
C GLY A 43 61.02 -45.12 14.52
N THR A 44 61.80 -44.83 15.56
CA THR A 44 61.28 -44.30 16.83
C THR A 44 60.62 -42.95 16.62
N LYS A 45 59.41 -42.77 17.16
CA LYS A 45 58.70 -41.49 17.14
C LYS A 45 59.10 -40.66 18.36
N VAL A 46 59.38 -39.38 18.15
CA VAL A 46 59.70 -38.42 19.20
C VAL A 46 58.68 -37.28 19.15
N TYR A 47 57.97 -37.07 20.26
CA TYR A 47 57.08 -35.94 20.46
C TYR A 47 57.78 -34.86 21.28
N ASN A 48 57.91 -33.67 20.70
CA ASN A 48 58.44 -32.49 21.37
C ASN A 48 57.28 -31.72 22.02
N ILE A 49 57.20 -31.77 23.36
CA ILE A 49 56.09 -31.17 24.11
C ILE A 49 56.06 -29.64 23.95
N ALA A 50 57.21 -28.98 23.85
CA ALA A 50 57.28 -27.52 23.75
C ALA A 50 56.70 -26.95 22.44
N THR A 51 56.78 -27.70 21.33
CA THR A 51 56.33 -27.24 20.01
C THR A 51 55.12 -28.01 19.47
N GLY A 52 54.75 -29.12 20.10
CA GLY A 52 53.72 -30.02 19.59
C GLY A 52 54.17 -30.85 18.38
N ASP A 53 55.46 -30.86 18.05
CA ASP A 53 55.98 -31.57 16.88
C ASP A 53 56.06 -33.08 17.12
N TYR A 54 55.58 -33.87 16.16
CA TYR A 54 55.85 -35.30 16.03
C TYR A 54 56.92 -35.52 14.97
N LEU A 55 58.01 -36.19 15.34
CA LEU A 55 59.11 -36.53 14.45
C LEU A 55 59.38 -38.03 14.45
N VAL A 56 59.84 -38.59 13.33
CA VAL A 56 60.33 -39.97 13.23
C VAL A 56 61.84 -39.97 13.04
N CYS A 57 62.54 -40.81 13.79
CA CYS A 57 63.98 -40.99 13.68
C CYS A 57 64.32 -41.78 12.40
N THR A 58 65.02 -41.19 11.45
CA THR A 58 65.42 -41.81 10.19
C THR A 58 66.82 -42.41 10.25
N THR A 59 67.67 -41.94 11.18
CA THR A 59 69.02 -42.45 11.41
C THR A 59 69.26 -42.66 12.91
N ALA A 60 69.76 -43.83 13.29
CA ALA A 60 69.94 -44.18 14.71
C ALA A 60 70.75 -43.09 15.45
N THR A 61 70.22 -42.62 16.58
CA THR A 61 70.75 -41.46 17.29
C THR A 61 71.19 -41.85 18.71
N ALA A 62 72.37 -41.40 19.12
CA ALA A 62 72.94 -41.73 20.43
C ALA A 62 72.14 -41.10 21.58
N SER A 63 72.21 -41.71 22.76
CA SER A 63 71.49 -41.28 23.97
C SER A 63 71.79 -39.84 24.41
N THR A 64 72.97 -39.33 24.09
CA THR A 64 73.40 -37.95 24.39
C THR A 64 72.94 -36.93 23.34
N GLY A 65 72.37 -37.37 22.21
CA GLY A 65 71.80 -36.50 21.20
C GLY A 65 70.55 -35.77 21.69
N THR A 66 70.22 -34.67 21.01
CA THR A 66 68.98 -33.90 21.19
C THR A 66 68.36 -33.65 19.80
N LEU A 67 67.13 -33.17 19.72
CA LEU A 67 66.58 -32.75 18.42
C LEU A 67 67.36 -31.58 17.81
N THR A 68 68.02 -30.75 18.63
CA THR A 68 68.89 -29.67 18.14
C THR A 68 70.19 -30.20 17.54
N THR A 69 70.87 -31.14 18.21
CA THR A 69 72.19 -31.63 17.77
C THR A 69 72.12 -32.74 16.73
N ALA A 70 70.99 -33.45 16.66
CA ALA A 70 70.76 -34.54 15.74
C ALA A 70 69.57 -34.29 14.79
N SER A 71 69.20 -33.03 14.53
CA SER A 71 68.02 -32.64 13.72
C SER A 71 67.96 -33.35 12.36
N ALA A 72 69.10 -33.53 11.70
CA ALA A 72 69.21 -34.22 10.41
C ALA A 72 68.78 -35.70 10.46
N ASN A 73 68.75 -36.31 11.64
CA ASN A 73 68.35 -37.70 11.84
C ASN A 73 66.84 -37.85 12.04
N PHE A 74 66.06 -36.77 11.96
CA PHE A 74 64.62 -36.78 12.21
C PHE A 74 63.83 -36.12 11.08
N THR A 75 62.65 -36.66 10.80
CA THR A 75 61.68 -36.08 9.86
C THR A 75 60.39 -35.77 10.60
N LYS A 76 59.89 -34.54 10.50
CA LYS A 76 58.60 -34.14 11.09
C LYS A 76 57.45 -34.82 10.32
N ILE A 77 56.51 -35.42 11.02
CA ILE A 77 55.37 -36.16 10.44
C ILE A 77 54.01 -35.46 10.64
N ASN A 78 53.96 -34.43 11.49
CA ASN A 78 52.82 -33.52 11.62
C ASN A 78 53.14 -32.12 11.07
N ALA A 79 54.02 -32.06 10.07
CA ALA A 79 54.12 -30.84 9.28
C ALA A 79 52.80 -30.71 8.54
N ASP A 80 52.05 -29.65 8.84
CA ASP A 80 51.01 -29.19 7.94
C ASP A 80 51.70 -28.91 6.60
N THR A 81 51.47 -29.82 5.66
CA THR A 81 52.06 -29.80 4.32
C THR A 81 50.99 -29.48 3.29
N SER A 82 49.82 -28.95 3.72
CA SER A 82 48.77 -28.47 2.84
C SER A 82 49.25 -27.22 2.10
N ALA A 83 50.07 -27.43 1.08
CA ALA A 83 50.34 -26.50 -0.01
C ALA A 83 49.28 -26.62 -1.12
N THR A 84 48.13 -27.26 -0.85
CA THR A 84 47.05 -27.46 -1.81
C THR A 84 45.67 -27.28 -1.17
N ASN A 85 45.06 -26.13 -1.46
CA ASN A 85 43.64 -25.96 -1.79
C ASN A 85 42.56 -26.32 -0.75
N GLU A 86 42.77 -26.06 0.53
CA GLU A 86 41.61 -25.68 1.35
C GLU A 86 41.47 -24.17 1.18
N ILE A 87 40.65 -23.78 0.20
CA ILE A 87 40.26 -22.38 0.05
C ILE A 87 39.50 -22.02 1.34
N GLU A 88 40.09 -21.13 2.13
CA GLU A 88 39.46 -20.64 3.36
C GLU A 88 38.11 -20.00 3.00
N VAL A 89 37.05 -20.47 3.65
CA VAL A 89 35.75 -19.80 3.61
C VAL A 89 35.85 -18.65 4.62
N SER A 90 36.40 -17.53 4.16
CA SER A 90 36.49 -16.31 4.94
C SER A 90 35.22 -15.49 4.72
N ASP A 91 34.69 -14.98 5.82
CA ASP A 91 33.59 -14.03 5.81
C ASP A 91 34.16 -12.66 5.42
N GLU A 92 33.88 -12.20 4.20
CA GLU A 92 34.34 -10.92 3.67
C GLU A 92 33.13 -10.00 3.47
N THR A 93 33.33 -8.69 3.59
CA THR A 93 32.26 -7.73 3.26
C THR A 93 31.86 -7.88 1.80
N TYR A 94 30.55 -8.00 1.54
CA TYR A 94 30.01 -8.15 0.19
C TYR A 94 30.62 -7.18 -0.81
N SER A 95 31.12 -7.76 -1.90
CA SER A 95 31.58 -7.02 -3.07
C SER A 95 31.16 -7.80 -4.31
N SER A 96 30.53 -7.11 -5.26
CA SER A 96 30.18 -7.72 -6.56
C SER A 96 31.40 -8.25 -7.33
N ALA A 97 32.61 -7.85 -6.96
CA ALA A 97 33.85 -8.39 -7.49
C ALA A 97 34.19 -9.81 -6.98
N ASN A 98 33.68 -10.19 -5.79
CA ASN A 98 33.98 -11.49 -5.16
C ASN A 98 33.37 -12.65 -5.97
N PHE A 99 32.20 -12.44 -6.59
CA PHE A 99 31.55 -13.46 -7.45
C PHE A 99 32.13 -13.57 -8.87
N ASN A 100 32.87 -12.57 -9.37
CA ASN A 100 33.30 -12.55 -10.78
C ASN A 100 34.81 -12.74 -11.04
N GLY A 101 35.64 -12.82 -9.99
CA GLY A 101 37.09 -12.89 -10.21
C GLY A 101 37.96 -13.27 -9.02
N GLY A 102 37.40 -13.47 -7.83
CA GLY A 102 38.15 -13.96 -6.67
C GLY A 102 38.54 -15.42 -6.87
N THR A 103 39.85 -15.70 -7.01
CA THR A 103 40.37 -17.09 -7.04
C THR A 103 41.02 -17.51 -5.72
N ALA A 104 41.10 -16.60 -4.75
CA ALA A 104 41.83 -16.78 -3.51
C ALA A 104 40.95 -17.27 -2.34
N GLN A 105 39.65 -17.03 -2.39
CA GLN A 105 38.68 -17.34 -1.33
C GLN A 105 37.42 -17.96 -1.94
N ALA A 106 36.75 -18.81 -1.17
CA ALA A 106 35.51 -19.44 -1.56
C ALA A 106 34.39 -18.54 -1.10
N VAL A 107 33.36 -18.35 -1.93
CA VAL A 107 32.17 -17.60 -1.54
C VAL A 107 31.61 -18.18 -0.24
N SER A 108 31.47 -17.33 0.77
CA SER A 108 30.88 -17.71 2.05
C SER A 108 29.37 -17.97 1.87
N HIS A 109 28.75 -18.53 2.91
CA HIS A 109 27.29 -18.62 2.94
C HIS A 109 26.64 -17.23 2.87
N ASP A 110 27.33 -16.25 3.45
CA ASP A 110 26.94 -14.83 3.49
C ASP A 110 26.98 -14.20 2.09
N ASP A 111 28.08 -14.44 1.34
CA ASP A 111 28.19 -14.01 -0.05
C ASP A 111 27.02 -14.51 -0.92
N PHE A 112 26.62 -15.78 -0.75
CA PHE A 112 25.47 -16.36 -1.44
C PHE A 112 24.13 -15.78 -0.97
N TYR A 113 24.05 -15.41 0.30
CA TYR A 113 22.88 -14.75 0.87
C TYR A 113 22.72 -13.36 0.26
N ASP A 114 23.76 -12.53 0.25
CA ASP A 114 23.75 -11.19 -0.33
C ASP A 114 23.46 -11.18 -1.83
N PHE A 115 24.01 -12.13 -2.57
CA PHE A 115 23.75 -12.25 -4.01
C PHE A 115 22.27 -12.51 -4.31
N ASN A 116 21.61 -13.35 -3.50
CA ASN A 116 20.19 -13.62 -3.66
C ASN A 116 19.31 -12.52 -3.06
N HIS A 117 19.87 -11.69 -2.18
CA HIS A 117 19.20 -10.61 -1.49
C HIS A 117 19.76 -9.24 -1.87
N THR A 118 20.13 -9.00 -3.13
CA THR A 118 20.58 -7.67 -3.64
C THR A 118 19.63 -6.48 -3.37
N ALA A 119 18.43 -6.74 -2.84
CA ALA A 119 17.47 -5.73 -2.39
C ALA A 119 17.38 -5.60 -0.86
N ASP A 120 17.99 -6.48 -0.07
CA ASP A 120 18.11 -6.42 1.39
C ASP A 120 19.21 -5.43 1.75
N THR A 121 18.82 -4.36 2.43
CA THR A 121 19.69 -3.22 2.73
C THR A 121 20.05 -3.12 4.20
N ASP A 122 19.48 -3.96 5.06
CA ASP A 122 19.66 -3.92 6.52
C ASP A 122 20.24 -5.20 7.13
N ASP A 123 20.47 -6.26 6.34
CA ASP A 123 21.36 -7.39 6.67
C ASP A 123 20.93 -8.16 7.94
N ASP A 124 19.62 -8.38 8.08
CA ASP A 124 19.02 -9.02 9.27
C ASP A 124 18.74 -10.53 9.10
N GLY A 125 19.13 -11.11 7.96
CA GLY A 125 18.92 -12.52 7.64
C GLY A 125 17.45 -12.90 7.41
N LEU A 126 16.56 -11.92 7.19
CA LEU A 126 15.17 -12.12 6.77
C LEU A 126 14.98 -11.67 5.32
N ALA A 127 13.98 -12.24 4.65
CA ALA A 127 13.61 -11.73 3.32
C ALA A 127 13.11 -10.28 3.46
N ASN A 128 13.70 -9.36 2.68
CA ASN A 128 13.43 -7.93 2.80
C ASN A 128 11.91 -7.66 2.76
N LYS A 129 11.40 -7.05 3.84
CA LYS A 129 10.03 -6.59 3.92
C LYS A 129 9.93 -5.31 3.09
N VAL A 130 8.74 -4.98 2.58
CA VAL A 130 8.56 -3.63 2.02
C VAL A 130 8.75 -2.65 3.18
N ASP A 131 9.93 -2.05 3.29
CA ASP A 131 10.26 -1.13 4.38
C ASP A 131 9.56 0.20 4.11
N LEU A 132 8.52 0.45 4.90
CA LEU A 132 7.74 1.66 4.82
C LEU A 132 8.31 2.65 5.83
N SER A 133 9.05 3.66 5.35
CA SER A 133 9.63 4.73 6.18
C SER A 133 8.59 5.54 6.98
N SER A 134 7.30 5.31 6.72
CA SER A 134 6.16 5.79 7.50
C SER A 134 4.99 4.82 7.38
N ALA A 135 4.04 4.84 8.33
CA ALA A 135 2.81 4.05 8.20
C ALA A 135 2.08 4.43 6.90
N GLY A 136 1.99 3.50 5.95
CA GLY A 136 1.44 3.72 4.63
C GLY A 136 0.84 2.46 4.02
N LEU A 137 0.08 2.63 2.94
CA LEU A 137 -0.49 1.53 2.17
C LEU A 137 0.44 1.21 1.00
N VAL A 138 0.56 -0.07 0.66
CA VAL A 138 1.28 -0.54 -0.52
C VAL A 138 0.27 -0.81 -1.63
N LYS A 139 0.59 -0.39 -2.85
CA LYS A 139 -0.18 -0.71 -4.06
C LYS A 139 0.67 -1.47 -5.05
N THR A 140 0.01 -2.18 -5.96
CA THR A 140 0.63 -2.74 -7.17
C THR A 140 0.35 -1.79 -8.33
N ALA A 141 1.40 -1.30 -8.98
CA ALA A 141 1.29 -0.45 -10.17
C ALA A 141 0.87 -1.28 -11.40
N ALA A 142 0.50 -0.58 -12.48
CA ALA A 142 0.02 -1.21 -13.71
C ALA A 142 1.05 -2.13 -14.39
N ASP A 143 2.33 -1.91 -14.12
CA ASP A 143 3.46 -2.74 -14.58
C ASP A 143 3.77 -3.93 -13.64
N GLY A 144 2.98 -4.10 -12.58
CA GLY A 144 3.14 -5.17 -11.59
C GLY A 144 4.13 -4.86 -10.47
N THR A 145 4.74 -3.67 -10.44
CA THR A 145 5.67 -3.27 -9.37
C THR A 145 4.93 -2.91 -8.08
N LEU A 146 5.53 -3.19 -6.92
CA LEU A 146 5.02 -2.69 -5.63
C LEU A 146 5.51 -1.26 -5.41
N SER A 147 4.61 -0.36 -5.01
CA SER A 147 4.92 1.05 -4.71
C SER A 147 4.10 1.56 -3.54
N LEU A 148 4.49 2.71 -2.98
CA LEU A 148 3.71 3.40 -1.96
C LEU A 148 2.44 3.99 -2.58
N ALA A 149 1.30 3.77 -1.93
CA ALA A 149 0.07 4.44 -2.30
C ALA A 149 0.13 5.92 -1.86
N VAL A 150 -0.32 6.81 -2.73
CA VAL A 150 -0.33 8.26 -2.54
C VAL A 150 -1.73 8.70 -2.13
N LEU A 151 -1.83 9.40 -0.99
CA LEU A 151 -3.09 9.98 -0.51
C LEU A 151 -3.68 10.96 -1.54
N GLY A 152 -4.98 10.84 -1.81
CA GLY A 152 -5.70 11.68 -2.79
C GLY A 152 -5.48 11.27 -4.25
N THR A 153 -4.63 10.28 -4.52
CA THR A 153 -4.47 9.68 -5.85
C THR A 153 -4.90 8.22 -5.84
N ASP A 154 -4.37 7.42 -4.90
CA ASP A 154 -4.62 5.97 -4.84
C ASP A 154 -5.62 5.58 -3.74
N TYR A 155 -5.72 6.38 -2.67
CA TYR A 155 -6.67 6.19 -1.58
C TYR A 155 -6.95 7.52 -0.88
N ILE A 156 -8.07 7.61 -0.16
CA ILE A 156 -8.42 8.75 0.69
C ILE A 156 -8.53 8.25 2.14
N ALA A 157 -7.94 8.97 3.10
CA ALA A 157 -7.80 8.49 4.47
C ALA A 157 -9.03 8.76 5.37
N LEU A 158 -9.91 9.70 4.99
CA LEU A 158 -10.94 10.25 5.87
C LEU A 158 -12.16 10.76 5.07
N GLU A 159 -13.00 9.87 4.54
CA GLU A 159 -14.37 10.24 4.15
C GLU A 159 -15.37 9.18 4.61
N VAL A 160 -16.58 9.63 4.97
CA VAL A 160 -17.62 8.83 5.65
C VAL A 160 -18.17 7.70 4.77
N ASP A 161 -18.02 7.76 3.45
CA ASP A 161 -18.48 6.70 2.53
C ASP A 161 -17.34 5.87 1.89
N ALA A 162 -16.08 6.29 2.08
CA ALA A 162 -14.85 5.63 1.63
C ALA A 162 -14.82 5.14 0.16
N SER A 163 -15.51 5.81 -0.77
CA SER A 163 -15.58 5.35 -2.17
C SER A 163 -15.11 6.40 -3.18
N VAL A 164 -13.92 6.18 -3.76
CA VAL A 164 -13.30 6.98 -4.86
C VAL A 164 -14.01 6.89 -6.22
N SER A 165 -15.12 6.16 -6.27
CA SER A 165 -16.01 6.05 -7.44
C SER A 165 -17.41 6.59 -7.16
N ASN A 166 -17.63 7.16 -5.96
CA ASN A 166 -18.93 7.63 -5.49
C ASN A 166 -18.98 9.15 -5.29
N GLU A 167 -18.01 9.93 -5.78
CA GLU A 167 -18.08 11.39 -5.76
C GLU A 167 -19.07 11.92 -6.83
N GLY A 168 -20.27 11.35 -6.83
CA GLY A 168 -21.20 11.45 -7.92
C GLY A 168 -21.55 12.90 -8.23
N ASN A 169 -21.41 13.30 -9.50
CA ASN A 169 -21.90 14.56 -9.99
C ASN A 169 -23.43 14.59 -9.87
N LEU A 170 -23.96 15.49 -9.05
CA LEU A 170 -25.39 15.75 -8.99
C LEU A 170 -25.77 16.59 -10.22
N THR A 171 -26.56 15.99 -11.10
CA THR A 171 -26.99 16.62 -12.34
C THR A 171 -28.51 16.71 -12.41
N VAL A 172 -28.99 17.67 -13.18
CA VAL A 172 -30.38 17.73 -13.59
C VAL A 172 -30.46 17.10 -14.97
N THR A 173 -31.21 16.02 -15.09
CA THR A 173 -31.46 15.40 -16.40
C THR A 173 -32.77 15.93 -17.00
N PRO A 174 -32.88 16.01 -18.34
CA PRO A 174 -34.08 16.54 -18.99
C PRO A 174 -35.35 15.82 -18.54
N GLY A 175 -36.28 16.57 -17.97
CA GLY A 175 -37.62 16.12 -17.60
C GLY A 175 -38.67 16.50 -18.65
N THR A 176 -39.88 16.80 -18.19
CA THR A 176 -40.99 17.29 -19.02
C THR A 176 -41.44 18.67 -18.53
N ALA A 177 -42.46 19.26 -19.15
CA ALA A 177 -43.04 20.51 -18.65
C ALA A 177 -43.62 20.40 -17.22
N SER A 178 -43.83 19.18 -16.70
CA SER A 178 -44.38 18.93 -15.37
C SER A 178 -43.47 18.07 -14.48
N THR A 179 -42.29 17.66 -14.96
CA THR A 179 -41.35 16.84 -14.18
C THR A 179 -39.92 17.31 -14.37
N SER A 180 -39.10 17.18 -13.33
CA SER A 180 -37.64 17.30 -13.40
C SER A 180 -37.00 16.15 -12.64
N VAL A 181 -35.80 15.75 -13.03
CA VAL A 181 -35.11 14.61 -12.44
C VAL A 181 -33.75 15.03 -11.93
N LEU A 182 -33.58 14.90 -10.61
CA LEU A 182 -32.29 15.04 -9.95
C LEU A 182 -31.60 13.67 -9.98
N HIS A 183 -30.53 13.59 -10.76
CA HIS A 183 -29.76 12.37 -10.97
C HIS A 183 -28.43 12.45 -10.22
N SER A 184 -28.17 11.43 -9.41
CA SER A 184 -26.84 11.16 -8.88
C SER A 184 -26.27 9.96 -9.63
N ASN A 185 -25.11 10.13 -10.25
CA ASN A 185 -24.40 9.05 -10.94
C ASN A 185 -23.65 8.11 -9.97
N SER A 186 -23.92 8.22 -8.67
CA SER A 186 -23.49 7.27 -7.64
C SER A 186 -24.11 5.90 -7.87
N ASN A 187 -23.29 4.85 -7.81
CA ASN A 187 -23.71 3.51 -8.17
C ASN A 187 -24.80 2.98 -7.21
N GLY A 188 -25.97 2.63 -7.75
CA GLY A 188 -27.12 2.15 -6.98
C GLY A 188 -28.07 3.24 -6.47
N SER A 189 -27.82 4.52 -6.80
CA SER A 189 -28.76 5.60 -6.50
C SER A 189 -29.98 5.54 -7.42
N THR A 190 -31.15 5.81 -6.87
CA THR A 190 -32.38 6.04 -7.64
C THR A 190 -32.60 7.53 -7.80
N ASP A 191 -33.01 7.95 -8.98
CA ASP A 191 -33.28 9.36 -9.23
C ASP A 191 -34.41 9.90 -8.36
N VAL A 192 -34.30 11.17 -7.99
CA VAL A 192 -35.39 11.91 -7.36
C VAL A 192 -36.15 12.65 -8.45
N THR A 193 -37.42 12.31 -8.63
CA THR A 193 -38.32 13.03 -9.54
C THR A 193 -39.06 14.11 -8.78
N ILE A 194 -38.97 15.34 -9.27
CA ILE A 194 -39.83 16.46 -8.86
C ILE A 194 -40.99 16.51 -9.85
N GLU A 195 -42.22 16.43 -9.36
CA GLU A 195 -43.43 16.55 -10.15
C GLU A 195 -44.24 17.76 -9.66
N VAL A 196 -44.74 18.58 -10.59
CA VAL A 196 -45.59 19.72 -10.27
C VAL A 196 -47.03 19.51 -10.72
N GLY A 197 -47.96 20.01 -9.92
CA GLY A 197 -49.39 19.95 -10.22
C GLY A 197 -49.86 21.06 -11.17
N SER A 198 -51.17 21.05 -11.46
CA SER A 198 -51.82 22.06 -12.29
C SER A 198 -51.56 23.49 -11.81
N GLY A 199 -51.28 24.39 -12.76
CA GLY A 199 -50.98 25.79 -12.46
C GLY A 199 -49.52 26.07 -12.14
N LEU A 200 -48.66 25.06 -12.08
CA LEU A 200 -47.22 25.18 -12.05
C LEU A 200 -46.62 24.60 -13.34
N GLY A 201 -45.44 25.08 -13.72
CA GLY A 201 -44.65 24.55 -14.83
C GLY A 201 -43.19 24.41 -14.46
N ILE A 202 -42.51 23.42 -15.04
CA ILE A 202 -41.08 23.19 -14.89
C ILE A 202 -40.36 23.56 -16.19
N SER A 203 -39.18 24.17 -16.06
CA SER A 203 -38.21 24.32 -17.13
C SER A 203 -36.79 24.12 -16.59
N GLU A 204 -35.90 23.65 -17.44
CA GLU A 204 -34.54 23.27 -17.06
C GLU A 204 -33.53 23.94 -17.99
N SER A 205 -32.43 24.44 -17.43
CA SER A 205 -31.30 24.96 -18.19
C SER A 205 -30.00 24.65 -17.44
N GLY A 206 -29.21 23.73 -17.99
CA GLY A 206 -28.07 23.15 -17.29
C GLY A 206 -28.51 22.53 -15.95
N ASN A 207 -27.84 22.91 -14.86
CA ASN A 207 -28.13 22.39 -13.52
C ASN A 207 -29.16 23.24 -12.74
N THR A 208 -29.92 24.11 -13.44
CA THR A 208 -30.96 24.94 -12.83
C THR A 208 -32.34 24.43 -13.22
N ILE A 209 -33.18 24.16 -12.22
CA ILE A 209 -34.60 23.88 -12.37
C ILE A 209 -35.35 25.16 -12.01
N THR A 210 -36.17 25.66 -12.93
CA THR A 210 -37.07 26.78 -12.69
C THR A 210 -38.50 26.27 -12.59
N ILE A 211 -39.12 26.48 -11.43
CA ILE A 211 -40.55 26.22 -11.21
C ILE A 211 -41.29 27.54 -11.34
N THR A 212 -42.17 27.62 -12.34
CA THR A 212 -42.97 28.82 -12.61
C THR A 212 -44.39 28.59 -12.15
N ASN A 213 -44.95 29.56 -11.42
CA ASN A 213 -46.37 29.60 -11.18
C ASN A 213 -47.08 30.24 -12.38
N SER A 214 -47.95 29.48 -13.02
CA SER A 214 -48.76 29.90 -14.17
C SER A 214 -50.15 30.37 -13.77
N VAL A 215 -50.57 30.22 -12.50
CA VAL A 215 -51.82 30.85 -12.04
C VAL A 215 -51.59 32.30 -11.65
N THR A 216 -52.36 33.19 -12.27
CA THR A 216 -52.46 34.59 -11.85
C THR A 216 -53.11 34.64 -10.47
N GLY A 217 -52.43 35.25 -9.50
CA GLY A 217 -53.03 35.55 -8.20
C GLY A 217 -54.25 36.44 -8.41
N LYS A 218 -55.35 36.15 -7.72
CA LYS A 218 -56.54 36.99 -7.72
C LYS A 218 -56.73 37.64 -6.35
N THR A 219 -57.00 38.93 -6.37
CA THR A 219 -57.36 39.70 -5.18
C THR A 219 -58.80 40.16 -5.32
N SER A 220 -59.58 40.19 -4.24
CA SER A 220 -60.93 40.75 -4.27
C SER A 220 -60.91 42.23 -3.90
N SER A 221 -61.52 43.10 -4.71
CA SER A 221 -61.86 44.47 -4.35
C SER A 221 -63.34 44.55 -3.97
N THR A 222 -63.69 45.41 -3.02
CA THR A 222 -65.07 45.83 -2.79
C THR A 222 -65.15 47.34 -2.88
N GLU A 223 -66.01 47.82 -3.79
CA GLU A 223 -66.18 49.24 -4.07
C GLU A 223 -67.64 49.63 -3.93
N LYS A 224 -67.87 50.87 -3.50
CA LYS A 224 -69.20 51.46 -3.34
C LYS A 224 -69.29 52.70 -4.21
N PHE A 225 -70.39 52.79 -4.95
CA PHE A 225 -70.79 53.93 -5.74
C PHE A 225 -72.19 54.38 -5.35
N GLU A 226 -72.56 55.57 -5.80
CA GLU A 226 -73.86 56.16 -5.59
C GLU A 226 -74.33 56.74 -6.92
N GLU A 227 -75.59 56.52 -7.29
CA GLU A 227 -76.17 57.08 -8.52
C GLU A 227 -76.53 58.55 -8.30
N ASP A 228 -76.08 59.41 -9.22
CA ASP A 228 -76.25 60.86 -9.13
C ASP A 228 -77.67 61.31 -9.50
N ASP A 229 -78.35 60.54 -10.36
CA ASP A 229 -79.70 60.82 -10.83
C ASP A 229 -80.49 59.53 -11.14
N GLY A 230 -81.64 59.65 -11.82
CA GLY A 230 -82.50 58.53 -12.19
C GLY A 230 -82.03 57.69 -13.39
N THR A 231 -80.79 57.93 -13.86
CA THR A 231 -80.19 57.31 -15.05
C THR A 231 -79.00 56.44 -14.61
N PRO A 232 -79.00 55.14 -14.95
CA PRO A 232 -77.86 54.28 -14.62
C PRO A 232 -76.58 54.81 -15.24
N THR A 233 -75.60 55.10 -14.39
CA THR A 233 -74.29 55.61 -14.83
C THR A 233 -73.24 54.50 -14.80
N ALA A 234 -72.24 54.59 -15.70
CA ALA A 234 -71.10 53.69 -15.66
C ALA A 234 -70.12 54.13 -14.57
N HIS A 235 -69.97 53.30 -13.53
CA HIS A 235 -69.03 53.53 -12.45
C HIS A 235 -67.67 52.92 -12.81
N SER A 236 -66.60 53.71 -12.69
CA SER A 236 -65.24 53.25 -12.95
C SER A 236 -64.69 52.47 -11.76
N LEU A 237 -64.14 51.29 -12.03
CA LEU A 237 -63.51 50.43 -11.04
C LEU A 237 -62.07 50.87 -10.77
N ALA A 238 -61.63 50.77 -9.52
CA ALA A 238 -60.26 51.09 -9.13
C ALA A 238 -59.21 50.11 -9.71
N HIS A 239 -59.63 48.88 -10.04
CA HIS A 239 -58.77 47.84 -10.60
C HIS A 239 -59.39 47.22 -11.86
N THR A 240 -58.55 46.60 -12.69
CA THR A 240 -59.01 45.88 -13.89
C THR A 240 -59.64 44.55 -13.48
N ALA A 241 -60.97 44.44 -13.59
CA ALA A 241 -61.70 43.25 -13.20
C ALA A 241 -61.41 42.04 -14.11
N ILE A 242 -61.22 40.87 -13.50
CA ILE A 242 -61.17 39.57 -14.17
C ILE A 242 -62.62 39.10 -14.38
N THR A 243 -63.25 39.54 -15.46
CA THR A 243 -64.69 39.29 -15.74
C THR A 243 -65.07 37.81 -15.76
N ALA A 244 -64.14 36.92 -16.16
CA ALA A 244 -64.33 35.47 -16.17
C ALA A 244 -64.61 34.87 -14.77
N GLN A 245 -64.20 35.55 -13.70
CA GLN A 245 -64.40 35.09 -12.31
C GLN A 245 -65.71 35.60 -11.69
N GLY A 246 -66.43 36.47 -12.41
CA GLY A 246 -67.72 36.97 -12.00
C GLY A 246 -67.70 38.10 -10.97
N CYS A 247 -68.88 38.70 -10.89
CA CYS A 247 -69.37 39.73 -9.98
C CYS A 247 -70.05 39.27 -8.68
N ARG A 248 -70.00 40.04 -7.60
CA ARG A 248 -71.19 40.22 -6.74
C ARG A 248 -71.56 41.69 -6.71
N VAL A 249 -72.77 42.02 -7.16
CA VAL A 249 -73.28 43.39 -7.16
C VAL A 249 -74.51 43.45 -6.27
N SER A 250 -74.64 44.52 -5.50
CA SER A 250 -75.87 44.83 -4.78
C SER A 250 -76.29 46.27 -4.99
N LEU A 251 -77.61 46.49 -5.05
CA LEU A 251 -78.25 47.80 -5.07
C LEU A 251 -79.01 47.97 -3.76
N ASN A 252 -78.68 49.00 -2.98
CA ASN A 252 -79.29 49.28 -1.67
C ASN A 252 -79.31 48.06 -0.74
N GLY A 253 -78.25 47.23 -0.80
CA GLY A 253 -78.09 46.02 0.01
C GLY A 253 -78.78 44.77 -0.57
N ALA A 254 -79.59 44.88 -1.63
CA ALA A 254 -80.15 43.72 -2.33
C ALA A 254 -79.17 43.21 -3.39
N THR A 255 -78.81 41.92 -3.35
CA THR A 255 -77.94 41.31 -4.38
C THR A 255 -78.68 41.24 -5.72
N LEU A 256 -78.03 41.69 -6.78
CA LEU A 256 -78.56 41.71 -8.15
C LEU A 256 -78.25 40.40 -8.89
N ASN A 257 -79.07 40.07 -9.90
CA ASN A 257 -78.73 39.01 -10.83
C ASN A 257 -77.70 39.50 -11.85
N PRO A 258 -76.86 38.62 -12.42
CA PRO A 258 -75.90 38.99 -13.45
C PRO A 258 -76.50 39.64 -14.71
N THR A 259 -77.80 39.48 -14.96
CA THR A 259 -78.52 40.15 -16.06
C THR A 259 -78.88 41.60 -15.76
N ASP A 260 -78.88 42.00 -14.49
CA ASP A 260 -79.33 43.31 -14.03
C ASP A 260 -78.22 44.36 -14.07
N TYR A 261 -77.00 43.95 -14.43
CA TYR A 261 -75.84 44.82 -14.59
C TYR A 261 -74.94 44.35 -15.72
N THR A 262 -74.10 45.25 -16.22
CA THR A 262 -73.06 44.98 -17.19
C THR A 262 -71.71 45.30 -16.57
N LEU A 263 -70.92 44.25 -16.30
CA LEU A 263 -69.53 44.38 -15.87
C LEU A 263 -68.61 44.35 -17.09
N THR A 264 -67.76 45.36 -17.22
CA THR A 264 -66.60 45.33 -18.11
C THR A 264 -65.32 45.13 -17.29
N THR A 265 -64.15 45.12 -17.94
CA THR A 265 -62.87 45.08 -17.22
C THR A 265 -62.61 46.33 -16.38
N THR A 266 -63.30 47.44 -16.62
CA THR A 266 -63.01 48.72 -15.94
C THR A 266 -64.25 49.43 -15.42
N THR A 267 -65.45 48.96 -15.71
CA THR A 267 -66.69 49.63 -15.30
C THR A 267 -67.78 48.65 -14.89
N ILE A 268 -68.71 49.13 -14.06
CA ILE A 268 -69.99 48.49 -13.77
C ILE A 268 -71.12 49.47 -14.11
N THR A 269 -72.16 48.98 -14.77
CA THR A 269 -73.36 49.78 -15.10
C THR A 269 -74.60 48.95 -14.81
N LEU A 270 -75.61 49.54 -14.18
CA LEU A 270 -76.88 48.87 -13.95
C LEU A 270 -77.74 48.88 -15.22
N ASN A 271 -78.43 47.77 -15.49
CA ASN A 271 -79.32 47.63 -16.65
C ASN A 271 -80.78 47.98 -16.30
N SER A 272 -81.08 48.16 -15.01
CA SER A 272 -82.40 48.53 -14.50
C SER A 272 -82.46 50.02 -14.13
N PRO A 273 -83.64 50.66 -14.13
CA PRO A 273 -83.79 52.01 -13.62
C PRO A 273 -83.26 52.15 -12.19
N VAL A 274 -82.63 53.29 -11.91
CA VAL A 274 -82.08 53.66 -10.61
C VAL A 274 -82.73 54.95 -10.12
N TYR A 275 -82.57 55.24 -8.85
CA TYR A 275 -82.92 56.53 -8.26
C TYR A 275 -81.67 57.24 -7.76
N GLN A 276 -81.78 58.57 -7.66
CA GLN A 276 -80.77 59.37 -7.00
C GLN A 276 -80.52 58.82 -5.58
N TYR A 277 -79.24 58.69 -5.23
CA TYR A 277 -78.74 58.13 -3.96
C TYR A 277 -78.84 56.62 -3.82
N ASP A 278 -79.19 55.89 -4.88
CA ASP A 278 -79.08 54.44 -4.87
C ASP A 278 -77.62 54.01 -4.71
N ALA A 279 -77.36 53.19 -3.69
CA ALA A 279 -76.02 52.71 -3.38
C ALA A 279 -75.70 51.42 -4.14
N VAL A 280 -74.72 51.47 -5.02
CA VAL A 280 -74.19 50.31 -5.74
C VAL A 280 -72.97 49.81 -5.00
N VAL A 281 -72.96 48.54 -4.60
CA VAL A 281 -71.76 47.89 -4.04
C VAL A 281 -71.38 46.73 -4.93
N ILE A 282 -70.12 46.68 -5.33
CA ILE A 282 -69.55 45.59 -6.14
C ILE A 282 -68.38 44.97 -5.40
N THR A 283 -68.36 43.64 -5.31
CA THR A 283 -67.18 42.85 -4.98
C THR A 283 -66.73 42.08 -6.22
N TYR A 284 -65.50 42.27 -6.66
CA TYR A 284 -64.96 41.65 -7.88
C TYR A 284 -63.51 41.20 -7.70
N TYR A 285 -63.04 40.28 -8.54
CA TYR A 285 -61.65 39.84 -8.55
C TYR A 285 -60.83 40.63 -9.58
N TYR A 286 -59.59 40.94 -9.24
CA TYR A 286 -58.58 41.59 -10.09
C TYR A 286 -57.19 40.96 -9.88
#